data_AF-A0A7C3TVY5-F1
#
_entry.id   AF-A0A7C3TVY5-F1
#
_cell.length_a   1.000
_cell.length_b   1.000
_cell.length_c   1.000
_cell.angle_alpha   90.00
_cell.angle_beta   90.00
_cell.angle_gamma   90.00
#
_symmetry.space_group_name_H-M   'P 1'
#
loop_
_entity.id
_entity.type
_entity.pdbx_description
1 polymer ?
#
loop_
_entity_poly.entity_id
_entity_poly.type
_entity_poly.pdbx_seq_one_letter_code
_entity_poly.pdbx_strand_id
1 'polypeptide(L)'
;MFNSVLRILSSIILCLNNGFLLHSAGIIEDNICVLYSGKSGSGKSTLAKKFDNKKVLSDELCPVVLINKNTYSWPSMFYSEVRPGFVNSNNLIKIKEIKFLSEVDKGKIISVKKKEDFIDLLLTNIFWLPKNKFLTQKQIKIAEKIAEQVF
;
A
#
# COMPACT_ATOMS: atom_id res chain seq x y z
N MET A 1 17.67 -4.39 -13.13
CA MET A 1 16.88 -5.39 -13.88
C MET A 1 16.18 -6.40 -12.98
N PHE A 2 16.88 -7.12 -12.08
CA PHE A 2 16.28 -8.12 -11.19
C PHE A 2 15.14 -7.58 -10.29
N ASN A 3 15.34 -6.42 -9.67
CA ASN A 3 14.33 -5.79 -8.80
C ASN A 3 13.02 -5.47 -9.55
N SER A 4 13.13 -4.98 -10.79
CA SER A 4 11.96 -4.68 -11.63
C SER A 4 11.15 -5.93 -11.99
N VAL A 5 11.82 -7.03 -12.37
CA VAL A 5 11.15 -8.31 -12.66
C VAL A 5 10.42 -8.81 -11.41
N LEU A 6 11.08 -8.77 -10.26
CA LEU A 6 10.49 -9.26 -9.01
C LEU A 6 9.27 -8.45 -8.56
N ARG A 7 9.27 -7.12 -8.74
CA ARG A 7 8.10 -6.27 -8.48
C ARG A 7 6.93 -6.61 -9.39
N ILE A 8 7.18 -6.86 -10.67
CA ILE A 8 6.12 -7.26 -11.62
C ILE A 8 5.59 -8.65 -11.26
N LEU A 9 6.46 -9.63 -11.01
CA LEU A 9 6.03 -10.97 -10.58
C LEU A 9 5.23 -10.92 -9.28
N SER A 10 5.69 -10.14 -8.30
CA SER A 10 4.97 -9.93 -7.04
C SER A 10 3.60 -9.30 -7.27
N SER A 11 3.50 -8.33 -8.17
CA SER A 11 2.22 -7.70 -8.54
C SER A 11 1.25 -8.69 -9.17
N ILE A 12 1.73 -9.58 -10.04
CA ILE A 12 0.92 -10.64 -10.65
C ILE A 12 0.46 -11.63 -9.58
N ILE A 13 1.38 -12.12 -8.74
CA ILE A 13 1.06 -13.09 -7.67
C ILE A 13 0.04 -12.49 -6.70
N LEU A 14 0.24 -11.24 -6.26
CA LEU A 14 -0.71 -10.55 -5.38
C LEU A 14 -2.06 -10.38 -6.05
N CYS A 15 -2.10 -9.95 -7.32
CA CYS A 15 -3.35 -9.82 -8.06
C CYS A 15 -4.13 -11.15 -8.08
N LEU A 16 -3.45 -12.26 -8.37
CA LEU A 16 -4.06 -13.60 -8.36
C LEU A 16 -4.59 -13.98 -6.97
N ASN A 17 -3.93 -13.51 -5.91
CA ASN A 17 -4.27 -13.75 -4.50
C ASN A 17 -5.07 -12.61 -3.83
N ASN A 18 -5.89 -11.88 -4.59
CA ASN A 18 -6.78 -10.81 -4.08
C ASN A 18 -6.05 -9.64 -3.41
N GLY A 19 -4.92 -9.21 -3.97
CA GLY A 19 -4.18 -8.06 -3.52
C GLY A 19 -3.42 -7.32 -4.62
N PHE A 20 -2.63 -6.33 -4.22
CA PHE A 20 -1.75 -5.56 -5.11
C PHE A 20 -0.59 -4.93 -4.33
N LEU A 21 0.41 -4.42 -5.06
CA LEU A 21 1.45 -3.54 -4.49
C LEU A 21 0.98 -2.08 -4.60
N LEU A 22 1.00 -1.37 -3.47
CA LEU A 22 0.63 0.03 -3.36
C LEU A 22 1.86 0.90 -3.13
N HIS A 23 1.99 2.00 -3.89
CA HIS A 23 3.00 3.03 -3.68
C HIS A 23 2.76 3.79 -2.37
N SER A 24 3.32 3.28 -1.28
CA SER A 24 3.00 3.73 0.07
C SER A 24 4.13 3.48 1.05
N ALA A 25 4.19 4.33 2.08
CA ALA A 25 4.90 4.02 3.31
C ALA A 25 3.93 3.34 4.28
N GLY A 26 4.26 2.14 4.75
CA GLY A 26 3.47 1.42 5.75
C GLY A 26 4.06 1.57 7.13
N ILE A 27 3.27 2.07 8.07
CA ILE A 27 3.70 2.31 9.45
C ILE A 27 2.81 1.49 10.40
N ILE A 28 3.44 0.87 11.40
CA ILE A 28 2.79 0.19 12.51
C ILE A 28 2.64 1.17 13.67
N GLU A 29 1.40 1.45 14.04
CA GLU A 29 1.03 2.22 15.23
C GLU A 29 0.12 1.30 16.05
N ASP A 30 0.33 1.13 17.36
CA ASP A 30 -0.55 0.32 18.22
C ASP A 30 -0.97 -1.07 17.66
N ASN A 31 -0.03 -1.80 17.04
CA ASN A 31 -0.22 -3.12 16.40
C ASN A 31 -1.15 -3.16 15.17
N ILE A 32 -1.49 -2.00 14.60
CA ILE A 32 -2.24 -1.86 13.36
C ILE A 32 -1.39 -1.15 12.31
N CYS A 33 -1.70 -1.39 11.04
CA CYS A 33 -1.01 -0.74 9.93
C CYS A 33 -1.80 0.46 9.40
N VAL A 34 -1.09 1.58 9.21
CA VAL A 34 -1.56 2.72 8.42
C VAL A 34 -0.66 2.83 7.18
N LEU A 35 -1.28 2.89 6.00
CA LEU A 35 -0.56 3.10 4.74
C LEU A 35 -0.67 4.56 4.31
N TYR A 36 0.47 5.19 4.05
CA TYR A 36 0.55 6.55 3.52
C TYR A 36 0.95 6.48 2.05
N SER A 37 -0.06 6.52 1.19
CA SER A 37 0.06 6.38 -0.26
C SER A 37 0.27 7.73 -0.94
N GLY A 38 0.96 7.74 -2.07
CA GLY A 38 1.10 8.95 -2.89
C GLY A 38 2.11 8.82 -4.00
N LYS A 39 2.12 9.79 -4.93
CA LYS A 39 3.08 9.86 -6.04
C LYS A 39 4.53 9.90 -5.53
N SER A 40 5.49 9.54 -6.39
CA SER A 40 6.90 9.75 -6.08
C SER A 40 7.15 11.23 -5.71
N GLY A 41 7.99 11.50 -4.71
CA GLY A 41 8.23 12.85 -4.20
C GLY A 41 7.25 13.34 -3.13
N SER A 42 6.13 12.63 -2.86
CA SER A 42 5.10 13.07 -1.91
C SER A 42 5.53 13.09 -0.42
N GLY A 43 6.77 12.70 -0.10
CA GLY A 43 7.31 12.70 1.26
C GLY A 43 7.13 11.40 2.06
N LYS A 44 6.78 10.27 1.42
CA LYS A 44 6.64 8.94 2.05
C LYS A 44 7.89 8.51 2.85
N SER A 45 9.06 8.54 2.23
CA SER A 45 10.32 8.19 2.89
C SER A 45 10.68 9.17 4.01
N THR A 46 10.40 10.47 3.82
CA THR A 46 10.57 11.49 4.87
C THR A 46 9.68 11.22 6.07
N LEU A 47 8.44 10.77 5.86
CA LEU A 47 7.53 10.35 6.92
C LEU A 47 8.07 9.09 7.62
N ALA A 48 8.44 8.05 6.85
CA ALA A 48 8.94 6.80 7.40
C ALA A 48 10.18 6.98 8.28
N LYS A 49 11.10 7.88 7.90
CA LYS A 49 12.30 8.23 8.69
C LYS A 49 12.02 8.81 10.07
N LYS A 50 10.80 9.28 10.34
CA LYS A 50 10.42 9.79 11.68
C LYS A 50 10.05 8.68 12.66
N PHE A 51 9.86 7.46 12.17
CA PHE A 51 9.50 6.30 12.97
C PHE A 51 10.70 5.37 13.17
N ASP A 52 10.66 4.58 14.24
CA ASP A 52 11.58 3.46 14.41
C ASP A 52 11.42 2.49 13.22
N ASN A 53 12.52 2.06 12.61
CA ASN A 53 12.53 1.09 11.51
C ASN A 53 11.75 -0.20 11.84
N LYS A 54 11.66 -0.60 13.11
CA LYS A 54 10.85 -1.76 13.55
C LYS A 54 9.35 -1.55 13.36
N LYS A 55 8.90 -0.31 13.19
CA LYS A 55 7.52 0.07 12.90
C LYS A 55 7.27 0.33 11.41
N VAL A 56 8.27 0.25 10.55
CA VAL A 56 8.12 0.54 9.12
C VAL A 56 8.03 -0.78 8.35
N LEU A 57 6.95 -0.99 7.60
CA LEU A 57 6.76 -2.13 6.71
C LEU A 57 7.54 -1.97 5.40
N SER A 58 7.54 -0.76 4.87
CA SER A 58 8.30 -0.30 3.71
C SER A 58 8.02 1.20 3.57
N ASP A 59 8.92 1.94 2.93
CA ASP A 59 8.72 3.34 2.53
C ASP A 59 8.37 3.53 1.04
N GLU A 60 8.33 2.44 0.26
CA GLU A 60 8.19 2.49 -1.20
C GLU A 60 6.98 1.70 -1.72
N LEU A 61 6.93 0.40 -1.46
CA LEU A 61 5.87 -0.50 -1.94
C LEU A 61 5.40 -1.40 -0.81
N CYS A 62 4.15 -1.25 -0.41
CA CYS A 62 3.51 -2.15 0.57
C CYS A 62 2.53 -3.09 -0.14
N PRO A 63 2.52 -4.39 0.20
CA PRO A 63 1.48 -5.30 -0.25
C PRO A 63 0.17 -4.98 0.48
N VAL A 64 -0.94 -5.04 -0.26
CA VAL A 64 -2.30 -4.90 0.27
C VAL A 64 -3.07 -6.13 -0.19
N VAL A 65 -3.50 -6.97 0.75
CA VAL A 65 -4.22 -8.22 0.43
C VAL A 65 -5.50 -8.34 1.23
N LEU A 66 -6.56 -8.78 0.55
CA LEU A 66 -7.84 -9.10 1.17
C LEU A 66 -7.93 -10.58 1.53
N ILE A 67 -8.11 -10.88 2.82
CA ILE A 67 -8.28 -12.24 3.36
C ILE A 67 -9.51 -12.26 4.27
N ASN A 68 -10.50 -13.10 3.98
CA ASN A 68 -11.69 -13.30 4.81
C ASN A 68 -12.35 -11.99 5.30
N LYS A 69 -12.49 -11.00 4.39
CA LYS A 69 -13.02 -9.64 4.64
C LYS A 69 -12.14 -8.68 5.43
N ASN A 70 -10.89 -9.01 5.71
CA ASN A 70 -9.96 -8.07 6.31
C ASN A 70 -8.81 -7.76 5.37
N THR A 71 -8.33 -6.53 5.41
CA THR A 71 -7.21 -6.06 4.60
C THR A 71 -5.93 -6.13 5.43
N TYR A 72 -4.87 -6.69 4.85
CA TYR A 72 -3.59 -6.90 5.53
C TYR A 72 -2.42 -6.38 4.70
N SER A 73 -1.35 -6.04 5.42
CA SER A 73 -0.02 -5.79 4.87
C SER A 73 1.03 -6.56 5.67
N TRP A 74 2.26 -6.56 5.18
CA TRP A 74 3.42 -7.12 5.85
C TRP A 74 4.69 -6.39 5.38
N PRO A 75 5.82 -6.52 6.09
CA PRO A 75 7.08 -5.92 5.67
C PRO A 75 7.48 -6.38 4.27
N SER A 76 7.77 -5.43 3.39
CA SER A 76 8.14 -5.74 2.01
C SER A 76 9.65 -5.61 1.80
N MET A 77 10.18 -6.38 0.85
CA MET A 77 11.57 -6.25 0.40
C MET A 77 11.78 -5.07 -0.56
N PHE A 78 10.73 -4.30 -0.85
CA PHE A 78 10.74 -3.19 -1.79
C PHE A 78 10.75 -1.89 -0.99
N TYR A 79 11.93 -1.48 -0.53
CA TYR A 79 12.15 -0.24 0.20
C TYR A 79 13.19 0.62 -0.54
N SER A 80 13.14 1.92 -0.29
CA SER A 80 14.05 2.91 -0.86
C SER A 80 15.10 3.32 0.18
N GLU A 81 14.70 4.02 1.23
CA GLU A 81 15.62 4.64 2.19
C GLU A 81 15.55 3.98 3.56
N VAL A 82 14.36 3.51 3.95
CA VAL A 82 14.11 2.94 5.27
C VAL A 82 13.98 1.43 5.15
N ARG A 83 15.02 0.71 5.54
CA ARG A 83 14.97 -0.76 5.62
C ARG A 83 14.11 -1.17 6.82
N PRO A 84 13.05 -1.96 6.62
CA PRO A 84 12.25 -2.51 7.70
C PRO A 84 13.12 -3.26 8.72
N GLY A 85 12.93 -2.95 10.00
CA GLY A 85 13.57 -3.68 11.10
C GLY A 85 12.89 -5.03 11.27
N PHE A 86 13.44 -6.09 10.69
CA PHE A 86 12.91 -7.45 10.75
C PHE A 86 12.79 -7.96 12.20
N VAL A 87 11.63 -7.77 12.82
CA VAL A 87 11.26 -8.42 14.09
C VAL A 87 9.89 -9.08 13.83
N ASN A 88 9.90 -10.38 13.51
CA ASN A 88 8.73 -11.21 13.14
C ASN A 88 7.97 -10.78 11.85
N SER A 89 8.68 -10.79 10.72
CA SER A 89 8.19 -10.37 9.38
C SER A 89 7.13 -11.26 8.72
N ASN A 90 6.70 -12.36 9.34
CA ASN A 90 5.69 -13.27 8.77
C ASN A 90 4.27 -13.00 9.27
N ASN A 91 4.09 -12.03 10.17
CA ASN A 91 2.77 -11.71 10.67
C ASN A 91 2.06 -10.76 9.71
N LEU A 92 0.88 -11.18 9.26
CA LEU A 92 -0.08 -10.31 8.59
C LEU A 92 -0.53 -9.23 9.58
N ILE A 93 -0.36 -7.97 9.21
CA ILE A 93 -0.73 -6.83 10.04
C ILE A 93 -1.96 -6.20 9.40
N LYS A 94 -3.05 -6.09 10.18
CA LYS A 94 -4.31 -5.54 9.68
C LYS A 94 -4.11 -4.07 9.31
N ILE A 95 -4.51 -3.72 8.09
CA ILE A 95 -4.57 -2.33 7.64
C ILE A 95 -5.83 -1.72 8.25
N LYS A 96 -5.66 -0.67 9.05
CA LYS A 96 -6.77 0.13 9.59
C LYS A 96 -7.19 1.21 8.61
N GLU A 97 -6.22 1.93 8.06
CA GLU A 97 -6.46 3.13 7.25
C GLU A 97 -5.45 3.23 6.10
N ILE A 98 -5.91 3.76 4.97
CA ILE A 98 -5.05 4.20 3.86
C ILE A 98 -5.24 5.71 3.69
N LYS A 99 -4.15 6.46 3.81
CA LYS A 99 -4.11 7.92 3.70
C LYS A 99 -3.37 8.30 2.44
N PHE A 100 -3.87 9.30 1.72
CA PHE A 100 -3.24 9.79 0.49
C PHE A 100 -2.54 11.12 0.76
N LEU A 101 -1.24 11.17 0.48
CA LEU A 101 -0.42 12.38 0.62
C LEU A 101 -0.68 13.31 -0.57
N SER A 102 -1.06 14.56 -0.26
CA SER A 102 -1.25 15.64 -1.24
C SER A 102 -0.16 16.71 -1.06
N GLU A 103 0.36 17.23 -2.18
CA GLU A 103 1.33 18.33 -2.18
C GLU A 103 0.67 19.71 -2.02
N VAL A 104 -0.64 19.82 -2.30
CA VAL A 104 -1.37 21.09 -2.35
C VAL A 104 -1.70 21.61 -0.94
N ASP A 105 -1.93 20.71 0.02
CA ASP A 105 -2.34 21.05 1.38
C ASP A 105 -1.49 20.30 2.43
N LYS A 106 -0.19 20.55 2.41
CA LYS A 106 0.74 19.94 3.39
C LYS A 106 0.29 20.26 4.82
N GLY A 107 -0.09 19.22 5.57
CA GLY A 107 -0.47 19.32 6.99
C GLY A 107 -1.97 19.32 7.28
N LYS A 108 -2.84 19.35 6.27
CA LYS A 108 -4.30 19.15 6.47
C LYS A 108 -4.68 17.70 6.24
N ILE A 109 -5.52 17.17 7.12
CA ILE A 109 -6.19 15.88 6.93
C ILE A 109 -7.58 16.18 6.38
N ILE A 110 -7.84 15.72 5.16
CA ILE A 110 -9.14 15.87 4.48
C ILE A 110 -9.70 14.47 4.29
N SER A 111 -10.90 14.22 4.83
CA SER A 111 -11.60 12.97 4.58
C SER A 111 -12.07 12.92 3.13
N VAL A 112 -11.78 11.82 2.45
CA VAL A 112 -12.35 11.52 1.13
C VAL A 112 -13.85 11.27 1.33
N LYS A 113 -14.70 12.06 0.66
CA LYS A 113 -16.15 12.04 0.92
C LYS A 113 -16.90 10.94 0.18
N LYS A 114 -16.34 10.47 -0.94
CA LYS A 114 -16.97 9.46 -1.80
C LYS A 114 -16.05 8.25 -1.93
N LYS A 115 -16.65 7.07 -1.93
CA LYS A 115 -15.91 5.81 -2.06
C LYS A 115 -15.28 5.70 -3.45
N GLU A 116 -15.92 6.24 -4.48
CA GLU A 116 -15.43 6.27 -5.85
C GLU A 116 -14.11 7.04 -5.94
N ASP A 117 -14.04 8.24 -5.34
CA ASP A 117 -12.82 9.05 -5.28
C ASP A 117 -11.68 8.28 -4.56
N PHE A 118 -12.01 7.52 -3.51
CA PHE A 118 -11.05 6.68 -2.79
C PHE A 118 -10.53 5.52 -3.66
N ILE A 119 -11.42 4.87 -4.42
CA ILE A 119 -11.05 3.81 -5.37
C ILE A 119 -10.14 4.39 -6.46
N ASP A 120 -10.46 5.56 -7.01
CA ASP A 120 -9.63 6.24 -8.01
C ASP A 120 -8.23 6.55 -7.47
N LEU A 121 -8.16 7.04 -6.23
CA LEU A 121 -6.90 7.27 -5.54
C LEU A 121 -6.12 5.97 -5.32
N LEU A 122 -6.77 4.87 -4.92
CA LEU A 122 -6.13 3.55 -4.82
C LEU A 122 -5.55 3.12 -6.18
N LEU A 123 -6.39 3.08 -7.22
CA LEU A 123 -6.00 2.63 -8.56
C LEU A 123 -4.83 3.45 -9.13
N THR A 124 -4.84 4.76 -8.89
CA THR A 124 -3.76 5.68 -9.32
C THR A 124 -2.43 5.42 -8.61
N ASN A 125 -2.45 4.80 -7.42
CA ASN A 125 -1.26 4.52 -6.63
C ASN A 125 -0.86 3.03 -6.61
N ILE A 126 -1.59 2.14 -7.29
CA ILE A 126 -1.14 0.77 -7.52
C ILE A 126 0.14 0.82 -8.38
N PHE A 127 1.17 0.09 -7.96
CA PHE A 127 2.48 0.08 -8.63
C PHE A 127 2.41 -0.26 -10.11
N TRP A 128 1.56 -1.24 -10.46
CA TRP A 128 1.49 -1.77 -11.81
C TRP A 128 0.09 -2.23 -12.16
N LEU A 129 -0.46 -1.60 -13.20
CA LEU A 129 -1.68 -2.03 -13.87
C LEU A 129 -1.32 -2.89 -15.09
N PRO A 130 -1.80 -4.14 -15.17
CA PRO A 130 -1.57 -5.02 -16.30
C PRO A 130 -2.30 -4.53 -17.55
N LYS A 131 -1.72 -4.76 -18.73
CA LYS A 131 -2.44 -4.63 -20.02
C LYS A 131 -3.45 -5.76 -20.26
N ASN A 132 -3.27 -6.89 -19.57
CA ASN A 132 -4.16 -8.03 -19.67
C ASN A 132 -5.51 -7.71 -19.03
N LYS A 133 -6.58 -7.70 -19.83
CA LYS A 133 -7.95 -7.35 -19.43
C LYS A 133 -8.44 -8.10 -18.19
N PHE A 134 -8.16 -9.41 -18.08
CA PHE A 134 -8.58 -10.21 -16.94
C PHE A 134 -7.92 -9.72 -15.64
N LEU A 135 -6.60 -9.52 -15.65
CA LEU A 135 -5.89 -9.04 -14.47
C LEU A 135 -6.28 -7.60 -14.10
N THR A 136 -6.54 -6.73 -15.09
CA THR A 136 -7.00 -5.35 -14.84
C THR A 136 -8.36 -5.36 -14.14
N GLN A 137 -9.32 -6.12 -14.68
CA GLN A 137 -10.65 -6.25 -14.08
C GLN A 137 -10.59 -6.86 -12.68
N LYS A 138 -9.68 -7.81 -12.46
CA LYS A 138 -9.46 -8.40 -11.12
C LYS A 138 -8.91 -7.36 -10.15
N GLN A 139 -7.92 -6.55 -10.53
CA GLN A 139 -7.39 -5.49 -9.67
C GLN A 139 -8.43 -4.43 -9.31
N ILE A 140 -9.29 -4.02 -10.27
CA ILE A 140 -10.40 -3.08 -10.00
C ILE A 140 -11.34 -3.66 -8.94
N LYS A 141 -11.78 -4.91 -9.10
CA LYS A 141 -12.62 -5.59 -8.12
C LYS A 141 -11.95 -5.75 -6.75
N ILE A 142 -10.63 -5.93 -6.72
CA ILE A 142 -9.87 -5.99 -5.47
C ILE A 142 -9.87 -4.61 -4.80
N ALA A 143 -9.62 -3.53 -5.54
CA ALA A 143 -9.63 -2.16 -5.03
C ALA A 143 -11.02 -1.78 -4.47
N GLU A 144 -12.10 -2.12 -5.17
CA GLU A 144 -13.48 -1.93 -4.70
C GLU A 144 -13.72 -2.63 -3.35
N LYS A 145 -13.36 -3.92 -3.25
CA LYS A 145 -13.53 -4.70 -2.01
C LYS A 145 -12.66 -4.20 -0.86
N ILE A 146 -11.45 -3.72 -1.16
CA ILE A 146 -10.59 -3.12 -0.14
C ILE A 146 -11.20 -1.81 0.34
N ALA A 147 -11.70 -0.97 -0.56
CA ALA A 147 -12.37 0.28 -0.19
C ALA A 147 -13.55 0.05 0.74
N GLU A 148 -14.30 -1.05 0.58
CA GLU A 148 -15.37 -1.42 1.54
C GLU A 148 -14.88 -1.70 2.97
N GLN A 149 -13.59 -1.98 3.17
CA GLN A 149 -13.04 -2.31 4.48
C GLN A 149 -12.27 -1.16 5.13
N VAL A 150 -11.76 -0.19 4.35
CA VAL A 150 -10.83 0.85 4.83
C VAL A 150 -11.21 2.28 4.45
N PHE A 151 -12.36 2.49 3.77
CA PHE A 151 -12.94 3.80 3.53
C PHE A 151 -13.72 4.32 4.75
#